data_AF-A0AAD9C1X8-F1
#
_entry.id   AF-A0AAD9C1X8-F1
#
_cell.length_a   1.000
_cell.length_b   1.000
_cell.length_c   1.000
_cell.angle_alpha   90.00
_cell.angle_beta   90.00
_cell.angle_gamma   90.00
#
_symmetry.space_group_name_H-M   'P 1'
#
loop_
_entity.id
_entity.type
_entity.pdbx_description
1 polymer ?
#
loop_
_entity_poly.entity_id
_entity_poly.type
_entity_poly.pdbx_seq_one_letter_code
_entity_poly.pdbx_strand_id
1 'polypeptide(L)' 'MTDEQKARLATKRPLTKEEYDARQSVIRKVVDPETGRTRLVRGEGEIIEEMVTKDRHKEINKQSTKGDGNAFQKKLGINR' A
#
# COMPACT_ATOMS: atom_id res chain seq x y z
N MET A 1 -33.36 26.09 7.68
CA MET A 1 -32.80 25.00 6.85
C MET A 1 -32.47 23.85 7.76
N THR A 2 -33.16 22.72 7.60
CA THR A 2 -32.85 21.49 8.35
C THR A 2 -31.54 20.88 7.84
N ASP A 3 -30.90 20.02 8.64
CA ASP A 3 -29.62 19.41 8.27
C ASP A 3 -29.74 18.52 7.01
N GLU A 4 -30.91 17.92 6.78
CA GLU A 4 -31.23 17.19 5.54
C GLU A 4 -31.29 18.10 4.30
N GLN A 5 -31.84 19.31 4.44
CA GLN A 5 -31.90 20.28 3.34
C GLN A 5 -30.49 20.79 3.00
N LYS A 6 -29.64 21.02 4.02
CA LYS A 6 -28.23 21.38 3.82
C LYS A 6 -27.46 20.26 3.12
N ALA A 7 -27.68 19.00 3.52
CA ALA A 7 -27.05 17.84 2.88
C ALA A 7 -27.44 17.68 1.40
N ARG A 8 -28.72 17.87 1.05
CA ARG A 8 -29.21 17.83 -0.34
C ARG A 8 -28.67 18.95 -1.24
N LEU A 9 -28.41 20.13 -0.69
CA LEU A 9 -27.79 21.23 -1.44
C LEU A 9 -26.27 21.04 -1.58
N ALA A 10 -25.63 20.40 -0.61
CA ALA A 10 -24.20 20.10 -0.65
C ALA A 10 -23.82 19.11 -1.77
N THR A 11 -24.74 18.25 -2.24
CA THR A 11 -24.44 17.26 -3.30
C THR A 11 -24.32 17.84 -4.70
N LYS A 12 -24.70 19.11 -4.94
CA LYS A 12 -24.68 19.72 -6.28
C LYS A 12 -23.64 20.83 -6.46
N ARG A 13 -22.92 21.22 -5.41
CA ARG A 13 -21.85 22.22 -5.53
C ARG A 13 -20.50 21.55 -5.79
N PRO A 14 -19.58 22.22 -6.51
CA PRO A 14 -18.18 21.83 -6.54
C PRO A 14 -17.62 21.71 -5.11
N LEU A 15 -16.72 20.74 -4.89
CA LEU A 15 -15.99 20.63 -3.64
C LEU A 15 -15.08 21.85 -3.45
N THR A 16 -14.93 22.30 -2.20
CA THR A 16 -13.82 23.21 -1.87
C THR A 16 -12.50 22.43 -1.82
N LYS A 17 -11.38 23.16 -1.83
CA LYS A 17 -10.05 22.56 -1.71
C LYS A 17 -9.90 21.78 -0.40
N GLU A 18 -10.41 22.33 0.70
CA GLU A 18 -10.34 21.73 2.03
C GLU A 18 -11.12 20.41 2.08
N GLU A 19 -12.30 20.36 1.45
CA GLU A 19 -13.11 19.15 1.36
C GLU A 19 -12.43 18.08 0.50
N TYR A 20 -11.78 18.52 -0.58
CA TYR A 20 -11.05 17.62 -1.47
C TYR A 20 -9.84 17.03 -0.75
N ASP A 21 -9.05 17.88 -0.10
CA ASP A 21 -7.86 17.45 0.66
C ASP A 21 -8.26 16.52 1.82
N ALA A 22 -9.35 16.83 2.54
CA ALA A 22 -9.89 15.96 3.58
C ALA A 22 -10.28 14.58 3.01
N ARG A 23 -10.99 14.55 1.89
CA ARG A 23 -11.37 13.31 1.19
C ARG A 23 -10.15 12.52 0.71
N GLN A 24 -9.11 13.20 0.20
CA GLN A 24 -7.88 12.56 -0.25
C GLN A 24 -6.96 12.11 0.89
N SER A 25 -7.07 12.70 2.08
CA SER A 25 -6.22 12.35 3.24
C SER A 25 -6.52 10.97 3.84
N VAL A 26 -7.67 10.37 3.51
CA VAL A 26 -8.09 9.08 4.07
C VAL A 26 -7.29 7.94 3.46
N ILE A 27 -6.64 7.14 4.32
CA ILE A 27 -5.89 5.95 3.92
C ILE A 27 -6.57 4.70 4.50
N ARG A 28 -6.82 3.71 3.66
CA ARG A 28 -7.46 2.44 4.04
C ARG A 28 -6.62 1.23 3.61
N LYS A 29 -6.54 0.20 4.46
CA LYS A 29 -5.94 -1.09 4.12
C LYS A 29 -7.00 -1.95 3.42
N VAL A 30 -6.72 -2.38 2.19
CA VAL A 30 -7.63 -3.18 1.37
C VAL A 30 -6.87 -4.40 0.88
N VAL A 31 -7.49 -5.58 0.97
CA VAL A 31 -6.94 -6.80 0.40
C VAL A 31 -7.27 -6.83 -1.08
N ASP A 32 -6.24 -6.93 -1.92
CA ASP A 32 -6.38 -7.11 -3.36
C ASP A 32 -6.89 -8.54 -3.66
N PRO A 33 -8.06 -8.72 -4.28
CA PRO A 33 -8.63 -10.03 -4.55
C PRO A 33 -7.82 -10.85 -5.57
N GLU A 34 -7.02 -10.22 -6.43
CA GLU A 34 -6.26 -10.94 -7.46
C GLU A 34 -4.95 -11.52 -6.91
N THR A 35 -4.23 -10.72 -6.10
CA THR A 35 -2.90 -11.09 -5.61
C THR A 35 -2.88 -11.54 -4.15
N GLY A 36 -3.97 -11.30 -3.41
CA GLY A 36 -4.06 -11.53 -1.96
C GLY A 36 -3.22 -10.56 -1.12
N ARG A 37 -2.60 -9.55 -1.72
CA ARG A 37 -1.75 -8.57 -1.02
C ARG A 37 -2.61 -7.50 -0.36
N THR A 38 -2.24 -7.11 0.86
CA THR A 38 -2.80 -5.92 1.49
C THR A 38 -2.16 -4.68 0.86
N ARG A 39 -2.99 -3.83 0.25
CA ARG A 39 -2.60 -2.54 -0.32
C ARG A 39 -3.14 -1.41 0.53
N LEU A 40 -2.43 -0.29 0.57
CA LEU A 40 -2.97 0.94 1.11
C LEU A 40 -3.64 1.70 -0.04
N VAL A 41 -4.87 2.15 0.17
CA VAL A 41 -5.61 2.95 -0.80
C VAL A 41 -5.84 4.33 -0.20
N ARG A 42 -5.41 5.36 -0.91
CA ARG A 42 -5.61 6.76 -0.54
C ARG A 42 -6.79 7.35 -1.32
N GLY A 43 -7.63 8.10 -0.61
CA GLY A 43 -8.77 8.80 -1.17
C GLY A 43 -9.64 7.90 -2.04
N GLU A 44 -9.74 8.25 -3.31
CA GLU A 44 -10.66 7.62 -4.26
C GLU A 44 -10.12 6.36 -4.93
N GLY A 45 -8.83 6.06 -4.81
CA GLY A 45 -8.27 4.89 -5.48
C GLY A 45 -6.76 4.91 -5.72
N GLU A 46 -6.02 5.93 -5.27
CA GLU A 46 -4.57 5.91 -5.37
C GLU A 46 -4.02 4.74 -4.56
N ILE A 47 -3.31 3.82 -5.21
CA ILE A 47 -2.65 2.70 -4.54
C ILE A 47 -1.29 3.19 -4.05
N ILE A 48 -1.07 3.06 -2.75
CA ILE A 48 0.22 3.31 -2.12
C ILE A 48 0.72 2.02 -1.46
N GLU A 49 2.04 1.88 -1.37
CA GLU A 49 2.69 0.73 -0.73
C GLU A 49 3.30 1.16 0.61
N GLU A 50 3.15 0.30 1.62
CA GLU A 50 3.81 0.50 2.90
C GLU A 50 5.24 -0.02 2.80
N MET A 51 6.24 0.80 3.17
CA MET A 51 7.59 0.27 3.33
C MET A 51 7.59 -0.76 4.46
N VAL A 52 8.21 -1.91 4.21
CA VAL A 52 8.39 -2.93 5.24
C VAL A 52 9.35 -2.43 6.33
N THR A 53 9.23 -3.00 7.53
CA THR A 53 10.18 -2.70 8.61
C THR A 53 11.62 -3.03 8.21
N LYS A 54 12.60 -2.36 8.83
CA LYS A 54 14.03 -2.60 8.56
C LYS A 54 14.41 -4.08 8.69
N ASP A 55 13.85 -4.78 9.68
CA ASP A 55 14.16 -6.19 9.90
C ASP A 55 13.51 -7.08 8.85
N ARG A 56 12.26 -6.80 8.47
CA ARG A 56 11.60 -7.50 7.36
C ARG A 56 12.32 -7.28 6.04
N HIS A 57 12.82 -6.07 5.79
CA HIS A 57 13.61 -5.76 4.61
C HIS A 57 14.91 -6.60 4.56
N LYS A 58 15.61 -6.75 5.69
CA LYS A 58 16.80 -7.63 5.78
C LYS A 58 16.47 -9.09 5.48
N GLU A 59 15.36 -9.61 6.01
CA GLU A 59 14.90 -10.98 5.72
C GLU A 59 14.63 -11.19 4.23
N ILE A 60 13.92 -10.24 3.59
CA ILE A 60 13.64 -10.29 2.16
C ILE A 60 14.96 -10.34 1.38
N ASN A 61 15.91 -9.45 1.68
CA ASN A 61 17.21 -9.43 1.01
C ASN A 61 17.99 -10.74 1.18
N LYS A 62 17.96 -11.33 2.39
CA LYS A 62 18.59 -12.62 2.66
C LYS A 62 17.93 -13.75 1.87
N GLN A 63 16.61 -13.76 1.80
CA GLN A 63 15.86 -14.78 1.05
C GLN A 63 16.08 -14.64 -0.46
N SER A 64 16.09 -13.41 -0.99
CA SER A 64 16.30 -13.14 -2.42
C SER A 64 17.68 -13.56 -2.92
N THR A 65 18.72 -13.41 -2.09
CA THR A 65 20.12 -13.73 -2.45
C THR A 65 20.54 -15.16 -2.07
N LYS A 66 19.63 -15.94 -1.46
CA LYS A 66 19.91 -17.32 -1.02
C LYS A 66 20.32 -18.23 -2.20
N GLY A 67 19.68 -18.06 -3.35
CA GLY A 67 19.98 -18.83 -4.56
C GLY A 67 21.42 -18.61 -5.04
N ASP A 68 21.84 -17.35 -5.08
CA ASP A 68 23.19 -16.96 -5.51
C ASP A 68 24.27 -17.55 -4.59
N GLY A 69 24.03 -17.47 -3.26
CA GLY A 69 24.92 -18.06 -2.26
C GLY A 69 25.06 -19.57 -2.42
N ASN A 70 23.94 -20.27 -2.63
CA ASN A 70 23.95 -21.72 -2.86
C ASN A 70 24.70 -22.10 -4.15
N ALA A 71 24.44 -21.38 -5.25
CA ALA A 71 25.11 -21.61 -6.53
C ALA A 71 26.62 -21.38 -6.41
N PHE A 72 27.04 -20.32 -5.72
CA PHE A 72 28.44 -20.01 -5.46
C PHE A 72 29.12 -21.08 -4.60
N GLN A 73 28.51 -21.50 -3.49
CA GLN A 73 29.04 -22.52 -2.59
C GLN A 73 29.17 -23.89 -3.29
N LYS A 74 28.21 -24.25 -4.15
CA LYS A 74 28.27 -25.44 -4.99
C LYS A 74 29.42 -25.38 -6.00
N LYS A 75 29.63 -24.23 -6.65
CA LYS A 75 30.76 -24.01 -7.58
C LYS A 75 32.11 -24.14 -6.88
N LEU A 76 32.21 -23.74 -5.61
CA LEU A 76 33.43 -23.87 -4.80
C LEU A 76 33.61 -25.25 -4.16
N GLY A 77 32.63 -26.16 -4.28
CA GLY A 77 32.68 -27.50 -3.68
C GLY A 77 32.58 -27.52 -2.16
N ILE A 78 32.12 -26.41 -1.54
CA ILE A 78 32.02 -26.24 -0.09
C ILE A 78 30.74 -26.91 0.46
N ASN A 79 29.67 -26.93 -0.35
CA ASN A 79 28.46 -27.70 -0.06
C ASN A 79 28.35 -28.84 -1.09
N ARG A 80 28.59 -30.08 -0.64
CA ARG A 80 28.21 -31.30 -1.36
C ARG A 80 26.89 -31.82 -0.83
#